data_AF-A0A967ZY85-F1
#
_entry.id   AF-A0A967ZY85-F1
#
_cell.length_a   1.000
_cell.length_b   1.000
_cell.length_c   1.000
_cell.angle_alpha   90.00
_cell.angle_beta   90.00
_cell.angle_gamma   90.00
#
_symmetry.space_group_name_H-M   'P 1'
#
loop_
_entity.id
_entity.type
_entity.pdbx_description
1 polymer ?
#
loop_
_entity_poly.entity_id
_entity_poly.type
_entity_poly.pdbx_seq_one_letter_code
_entity_poly.pdbx_strand_id
1 'polypeptide(L)'
;RGAIVEQIARAIEDRADALKELETLDNGKPVREAAIDITQAADAFRYYAGWASKLEGETIPVRGRVLNYTVREPVGVVGGI
;
A
#
# COMPACT_ATOMS: atom_id res chain seq x y z
N ARG A 1 6.72 -5.75 -8.24
CA ARG A 1 5.45 -5.71 -7.46
C ARG A 1 4.95 -4.28 -7.28
N GLY A 2 5.79 -3.32 -6.86
CA GLY A 2 5.37 -1.91 -6.65
C GLY A 2 4.62 -1.27 -7.82
N ALA A 3 5.04 -1.51 -9.07
CA ALA A 3 4.36 -0.96 -10.25
C ALA A 3 2.86 -1.31 -10.35
N ILE A 4 2.46 -2.52 -9.94
CA ILE A 4 1.04 -2.93 -9.95
C ILE A 4 0.27 -2.16 -8.87
N VAL A 5 0.86 -2.00 -7.69
CA VAL A 5 0.25 -1.25 -6.58
C VAL A 5 0.13 0.24 -6.93
N GLU A 6 1.11 0.81 -7.62
CA GLU A 6 1.05 2.19 -8.15
C GLU A 6 -0.06 2.37 -9.20
N GLN A 7 -0.32 1.34 -10.02
CA GLN A 7 -1.45 1.38 -10.96
C GLN A 7 -2.80 1.42 -10.24
N ILE A 8 -2.92 0.83 -9.04
CA ILE A 8 -4.13 0.93 -8.21
C ILE A 8 -4.33 2.38 -7.77
N ALA A 9 -3.28 3.04 -7.26
CA ALA A 9 -3.36 4.46 -6.86
C ALA A 9 -3.85 5.35 -8.02
N ARG A 10 -3.29 5.14 -9.22
CA ARG A 10 -3.73 5.86 -10.44
C ARG A 10 -5.18 5.56 -10.81
N ALA A 11 -5.59 4.29 -10.72
CA ALA A 11 -6.95 3.90 -11.03
C ALA A 11 -8.00 4.51 -10.08
N ILE A 12 -7.61 4.76 -8.82
CA ILE A 12 -8.41 5.49 -7.83
C ILE A 12 -8.51 6.97 -8.22
N GLU A 13 -7.39 7.61 -8.52
CA GLU A 13 -7.34 9.02 -8.95
C GLU A 13 -8.17 9.27 -10.22
N ASP A 14 -8.02 8.40 -11.22
CA ASP A 14 -8.77 8.45 -12.49
C ASP A 14 -10.30 8.34 -12.29
N ARG A 15 -10.73 7.78 -11.16
CA ARG A 15 -12.15 7.55 -10.82
C ARG A 15 -12.59 8.34 -9.58
N ALA A 16 -11.82 9.34 -9.15
CA ALA A 16 -12.02 9.97 -7.86
C ALA A 16 -13.41 10.58 -7.69
N ASP A 17 -13.97 11.17 -8.76
CA ASP A 17 -15.30 11.77 -8.74
C ASP A 17 -16.41 10.72 -8.57
N ALA A 18 -16.33 9.59 -9.28
CA ALA A 18 -17.30 8.51 -9.13
C ALA A 18 -17.19 7.83 -7.75
N LEU A 19 -15.97 7.67 -7.24
CA LEU A 19 -15.72 7.03 -5.95
C LEU A 19 -16.21 7.88 -4.77
N LYS A 20 -15.99 9.21 -4.80
CA LYS A 20 -16.47 10.08 -3.71
C LYS A 20 -18.00 10.17 -3.69
N GLU A 21 -18.65 10.16 -4.85
CA GLU A 21 -20.12 10.14 -4.94
C GLU A 21 -20.69 8.82 -4.40
N LEU A 22 -20.07 7.70 -4.76
CA LEU A 22 -20.45 6.38 -4.26
C LEU A 22 -20.27 6.28 -2.75
N GLU A 23 -19.14 6.75 -2.22
CA GLU A 23 -18.86 6.76 -0.77
C GLU A 23 -19.87 7.62 -0.01
N THR A 24 -20.22 8.79 -0.54
CA THR A 24 -21.29 9.62 0.04
C THR A 24 -22.65 8.91 0.00
N LEU A 25 -22.97 8.19 -1.07
CA LEU A 25 -24.25 7.48 -1.19
C LEU A 25 -24.35 6.29 -0.23
N ASP A 26 -23.27 5.52 -0.10
CA ASP A 26 -23.23 4.30 0.69
C ASP A 26 -23.03 4.58 2.20
N ASN A 27 -22.07 5.45 2.54
CA ASN A 27 -21.73 5.75 3.92
C ASN A 27 -22.51 6.95 4.49
N GLY A 28 -23.03 7.85 3.65
CA GLY A 28 -23.78 9.04 4.06
C GLY A 28 -22.94 10.26 4.42
N LYS A 29 -21.59 10.17 4.33
CA LYS A 29 -20.70 11.29 4.64
C LYS A 29 -20.78 12.41 3.59
N PRO A 30 -20.59 13.69 3.96
CA PRO A 30 -20.59 14.78 2.99
C PRO A 30 -19.54 14.58 1.88
N VAL A 31 -19.87 14.98 0.65
CA VAL A 31 -18.99 14.81 -0.54
C VAL A 31 -17.58 15.36 -0.33
N ARG A 32 -17.45 16.45 0.43
CA ARG A 32 -16.14 17.03 0.77
C ARG A 32 -15.29 16.07 1.62
N GLU A 33 -15.90 15.37 2.56
CA GLU A 33 -15.22 14.40 3.43
C GLU A 33 -14.86 13.14 2.63
N ALA A 34 -15.81 12.61 1.84
CA ALA A 34 -15.54 11.49 0.94
C ALA A 34 -14.38 11.78 -0.04
N ALA A 35 -14.28 13.00 -0.57
CA ALA A 35 -13.16 13.37 -1.46
C ALA A 35 -11.78 13.26 -0.76
N ILE A 36 -11.72 13.55 0.55
CA ILE A 36 -10.50 13.41 1.34
C ILE A 36 -10.14 11.93 1.46
N ASP A 37 -11.12 11.07 1.77
CA ASP A 37 -10.91 9.64 1.92
C ASP A 37 -10.38 9.00 0.62
N ILE A 38 -10.97 9.34 -0.52
CA ILE A 38 -10.51 8.84 -1.83
C ILE A 38 -9.07 9.26 -2.12
N THR A 39 -8.71 10.51 -1.79
CA THR A 39 -7.34 11.01 -1.94
C THR A 39 -6.38 10.24 -1.02
N GLN A 40 -6.75 10.05 0.25
CA GLN A 40 -5.95 9.30 1.22
C GLN A 40 -5.76 7.83 0.82
N ALA A 41 -6.79 7.21 0.24
CA ALA A 41 -6.71 5.85 -0.26
C ALA A 41 -5.67 5.74 -1.39
N ALA A 42 -5.71 6.64 -2.39
CA ALA A 42 -4.71 6.67 -3.45
C ALA A 42 -3.29 6.87 -2.90
N ASP A 43 -3.11 7.80 -1.96
CA ASP A 43 -1.81 8.06 -1.33
C ASP A 43 -1.29 6.86 -0.54
N ALA A 44 -2.15 6.13 0.17
CA ALA A 44 -1.76 4.92 0.88
C ALA A 44 -1.24 3.84 -0.08
N PHE A 45 -1.94 3.58 -1.18
CA PHE A 45 -1.48 2.63 -2.19
C PHE A 45 -0.14 3.06 -2.79
N ARG A 46 0.01 4.33 -3.16
CA ARG A 46 1.25 4.89 -3.69
C ARG A 46 2.41 4.77 -2.71
N TYR A 47 2.18 5.09 -1.44
CA TYR A 47 3.17 4.96 -0.37
C TYR A 47 3.69 3.51 -0.26
N TYR A 48 2.79 2.53 -0.19
CA TYR A 48 3.16 1.12 -0.09
C TYR A 48 3.73 0.54 -1.40
N ALA A 49 3.36 1.08 -2.56
CA ALA A 49 4.00 0.76 -3.83
C ALA A 49 5.51 1.05 -3.78
N GLY A 50 5.89 2.19 -3.18
CA GLY A 50 7.28 2.59 -2.96
C GLY A 50 8.06 1.74 -1.98
N TRP A 51 7.39 0.99 -1.09
CA TRP A 51 8.02 0.05 -0.16
C TRP A 51 8.36 -1.30 -0.79
N ALA A 52 7.70 -1.67 -1.89
CA ALA A 52 7.86 -2.99 -2.51
C ALA A 52 9.29 -3.32 -2.97
N SER A 53 10.16 -2.33 -3.15
CA SER A 53 11.58 -2.50 -3.50
C SER A 53 12.54 -2.25 -2.32
N LYS A 54 12.04 -1.95 -1.12
CA LYS A 54 12.81 -1.49 0.04
C LYS A 54 12.69 -2.44 1.25
N LEU A 55 12.07 -3.59 1.06
CA LEU A 55 11.95 -4.62 2.10
C LEU A 55 13.24 -5.44 2.16
N GLU A 56 14.24 -4.87 2.84
CA GLU A 56 15.58 -5.45 2.96
C GLU A 56 15.74 -6.27 4.25
N GLY A 57 16.58 -7.30 4.17
CA GLY A 57 17.13 -7.98 5.34
C GLY A 57 18.43 -7.32 5.79
N GLU A 58 19.14 -7.98 6.68
CA GLU A 58 20.38 -7.47 7.27
C GLU A 58 21.49 -8.50 7.09
N THR A 59 22.72 -8.04 6.88
CA THR A 59 23.91 -8.89 7.00
C THR A 59 24.50 -8.71 8.40
N ILE A 60 24.66 -9.80 9.15
CA ILE A 60 25.01 -9.75 10.57
C ILE A 60 26.46 -10.18 10.75
N PRO A 61 27.36 -9.31 11.27
CA PRO A 61 28.74 -9.69 11.51
C PRO A 61 28.83 -10.57 12.75
N VAL A 62 29.29 -11.81 12.58
CA VAL A 62 29.57 -12.73 13.69
C VAL A 62 31.00 -13.26 13.59
N ARG A 63 31.55 -13.71 14.73
CA ARG A 63 32.91 -14.30 14.76
C ARG A 63 32.94 -15.64 14.02
N GLY A 64 33.99 -15.87 13.24
CA GLY A 64 34.22 -17.10 12.48
C GLY A 64 34.12 -16.90 10.97
N ARG A 65 34.36 -17.96 10.20
CA ARG A 65 34.23 -17.96 8.73
C ARG A 65 32.83 -18.40 8.30
N VAL A 66 31.82 -17.61 8.65
CA VAL A 66 30.41 -17.91 8.37
C VAL A 66 29.68 -16.68 7.84
N LEU A 67 28.79 -16.88 6.86
CA LEU A 67 27.91 -15.84 6.35
C LEU A 67 26.58 -15.87 7.11
N ASN A 68 26.19 -14.74 7.70
CA ASN A 68 24.92 -14.62 8.43
C ASN A 68 24.13 -13.45 7.83
N TYR A 69 22.88 -13.73 7.46
CA TYR A 69 21.97 -12.73 6.92
C TYR A 69 20.53 -13.07 7.25
N THR A 70 19.65 -12.07 7.19
CA THR A 70 18.21 -12.23 7.34
C THR A 70 17.50 -12.00 6.02
N VAL A 71 16.32 -12.61 5.88
CA VAL A 71 15.40 -12.37 4.76
C VAL A 71 14.05 -12.01 5.35
N ARG A 72 13.40 -10.99 4.79
CA ARG A 72 12.02 -10.64 5.12
C ARG A 72 11.08 -11.32 4.13
N GLU A 73 10.60 -12.50 4.50
CA GLU A 73 9.67 -13.26 3.66
C GLU A 73 8.21 -12.86 3.95
N PRO A 74 7.34 -12.83 2.93
CA PRO A 74 5.91 -12.72 3.14
C PRO A 74 5.40 -13.89 3.99
N VAL A 75 4.52 -13.59 4.96
CA VAL A 75 3.92 -14.62 5.82
C VAL A 75 3.04 -15.64 5.06
N GLY A 76 2.63 -15.33 3.82
CA GLY A 76 1.77 -16.17 2.99
C GLY A 76 0.35 -15.61 2.89
N VAL A 77 -0.64 -16.46 3.16
CA VAL A 77 -2.06 -16.09 3.10
C VAL A 77 -2.43 -15.20 4.29
N VAL A 78 -3.07 -14.07 4.04
CA VAL A 78 -3.55 -13.12 5.06
C VAL A 78 -5.04 -12.86 4.83
N GLY A 79 -5.85 -13.01 5.87
CA GLY A 79 -7.26 -12.60 5.86
C GLY A 79 -7.42 -11.14 6.26
N GLY A 80 -8.12 -10.34 5.43
CA GLY A 80 -8.61 -9.01 5.78
C GLY A 80 -10.12 -9.05 5.96
N ILE A 81 -10.65 -8.36 6.97
CA ILE A 81 -12.08 -8.29 7.32
C ILE A 81 -12.45 -6.82 7.52
#